data_AF-A0AAE6RH12-F1
#
_entry.id   AF-A0AAE6RH12-F1
#
_cell.length_a   1.000
_cell.length_b   1.000
_cell.length_c   1.000
_cell.angle_alpha   90.00
_cell.angle_beta   90.00
_cell.angle_gamma   90.00
#
_symmetry.space_group_name_H-M   'P 1'
#
loop_
_entity.id
_entity.type
_entity.pdbx_description
1 polymer ?
#
loop_
_entity_poly.entity_id
_entity_poly.type
_entity_poly.pdbx_seq_one_letter_code
_entity_poly.pdbx_strand_id
1 'polypeptide(L)'
;MKIHKYQPGTFIEVDDMAGGRRVGMVCKDGVTFWDLLDSERCTPLTIHPSMKPEELGNLVQFSQAKALGKALQALVSHLQAVDDQRLGSDPLFVMRALWFVGQKASSEAYVPDAGTLLWACEQAQAQAQSAEHIHQLAGQYCSV
;
A
#
# COMPACT_ATOMS: atom_id res chain seq x y z
N MET A 1 27.15 6.63 -0.50
CA MET A 1 25.90 5.83 -0.59
C MET A 1 25.19 6.23 -1.88
N LYS A 2 24.88 5.29 -2.78
CA LYS A 2 24.21 5.61 -4.05
C LYS A 2 22.71 5.69 -3.78
N ILE A 3 22.11 6.86 -3.98
CA ILE A 3 20.66 7.03 -3.85
C ILE A 3 20.02 6.22 -4.98
N HIS A 4 19.25 5.19 -4.63
CA HIS A 4 18.44 4.46 -5.59
C HIS A 4 17.20 5.29 -5.89
N LYS A 5 16.88 5.45 -7.18
CA LYS A 5 15.72 6.23 -7.63
C LYS A 5 14.67 5.30 -8.19
N TYR A 6 13.52 5.26 -7.53
CA TYR A 6 12.36 4.47 -7.92
C TYR A 6 11.52 5.22 -8.95
N GLN A 7 10.71 4.49 -9.72
CA GLN A 7 9.80 5.10 -10.67
C GLN A 7 8.68 5.85 -9.93
N PRO A 8 8.44 7.14 -10.20
CA PRO A 8 7.34 7.88 -9.57
C PRO A 8 5.98 7.23 -9.82
N GLY A 9 5.12 7.24 -8.80
CA GLY A 9 3.78 6.68 -8.86
C GLY A 9 3.70 5.16 -8.83
N THR A 10 4.82 4.44 -8.69
CA THR A 10 4.80 3.01 -8.40
C THR A 10 4.63 2.77 -6.90
N PHE A 11 4.19 1.56 -6.55
CA PHE A 11 4.09 1.11 -5.18
C PHE A 11 5.42 0.49 -4.73
N ILE A 12 5.68 0.66 -3.44
CA ILE A 12 6.89 0.13 -2.79
C ILE A 12 6.50 -0.53 -1.48
N GLU A 13 7.16 -1.63 -1.17
CA GLU A 13 7.09 -2.28 0.12
C GLU A 13 8.34 -1.96 0.92
N VAL A 14 8.16 -1.59 2.18
CA VAL A 14 9.26 -1.23 3.09
C VAL A 14 9.04 -1.83 4.47
N ASP A 15 10.12 -2.14 5.17
CA ASP A 15 10.10 -2.48 6.60
C ASP A 15 9.47 -1.30 7.36
N ASP A 16 8.52 -1.60 8.25
CA ASP A 16 7.98 -0.64 9.20
C ASP A 16 8.82 -0.61 10.49
N MET A 17 8.61 0.43 11.32
CA MET A 17 9.35 0.58 12.57
C MET A 17 8.94 -0.42 13.67
N ALA A 18 7.86 -1.18 13.46
CA ALA A 18 7.33 -2.19 14.38
C ALA A 18 7.77 -3.62 14.02
N GLY A 19 8.62 -3.78 13.00
CA GLY A 19 9.14 -5.09 12.54
C GLY A 19 8.25 -5.80 11.51
N GLY A 20 7.20 -5.14 11.02
CA GLY A 20 6.38 -5.59 9.90
C GLY A 20 6.84 -4.97 8.56
N ARG A 21 6.00 -5.16 7.53
CA ARG A 21 6.16 -4.57 6.20
C ARG A 21 4.93 -3.76 5.86
N ARG A 22 5.12 -2.63 5.19
CA ARG A 22 4.04 -1.74 4.75
C ARG A 22 4.19 -1.32 3.30
N VAL A 23 3.06 -1.01 2.68
CA VAL A 23 3.02 -0.53 1.29
C VAL A 23 2.86 0.98 1.27
N GLY A 24 3.66 1.65 0.45
CA GLY A 24 3.57 3.07 0.13
C GLY A 24 3.58 3.32 -1.38
N MET A 25 3.40 4.57 -1.77
CA MET A 25 3.45 5.03 -3.15
C MET A 25 4.61 6.01 -3.34
N VAL A 26 5.46 5.76 -4.33
CA VAL A 26 6.64 6.57 -4.63
C VAL A 26 6.23 7.96 -5.12
N CYS A 27 6.82 8.98 -4.51
CA CYS A 27 6.59 10.38 -4.86
C CYS A 27 7.22 10.76 -6.20
N LYS A 28 6.90 11.98 -6.68
CA LYS A 28 7.44 12.55 -7.92
C LYS A 28 8.98 12.59 -7.99
N ASP A 29 9.64 12.71 -6.85
CA ASP A 29 11.10 12.77 -6.76
C ASP A 29 11.81 11.41 -6.94
N GLY A 30 11.07 10.30 -6.84
CA GLY A 30 11.59 8.93 -6.91
C GLY A 30 12.45 8.50 -5.72
N VAL A 31 12.51 9.30 -4.66
CA VAL A 31 13.37 9.05 -3.48
C VAL A 31 12.62 9.18 -2.16
N THR A 32 11.39 9.68 -2.19
CA THR A 32 10.43 9.65 -1.08
C THR A 32 9.18 8.85 -1.45
N PHE A 33 8.38 8.48 -0.45
CA PHE A 33 7.10 7.81 -0.64
C PHE A 33 6.02 8.36 0.30
N TRP A 34 4.76 8.19 -0.10
CA TRP A 34 3.58 8.42 0.70
C TRP A 34 3.02 7.10 1.23
N ASP A 35 2.80 7.03 2.54
CA ASP A 35 2.04 5.97 3.22
C ASP A 35 0.61 6.42 3.59
N LEU A 36 0.24 7.65 3.23
CA LEU A 36 -1.12 8.20 3.29
C LEU A 36 -1.32 9.11 2.07
N LEU A 37 -2.44 8.99 1.36
CA LEU A 37 -2.75 9.84 0.20
C LEU A 37 -3.46 11.14 0.61
N ASP A 38 -2.83 11.91 1.49
CA ASP A 38 -3.32 13.22 1.91
C ASP A 38 -2.14 14.19 2.00
N SER A 39 -1.91 14.95 0.93
CA SER A 39 -0.74 15.84 0.82
C SER A 39 -0.73 17.00 1.81
N GLU A 40 -1.89 17.35 2.39
CA GLU A 40 -1.96 18.41 3.40
C GLU A 40 -1.62 17.88 4.80
N ARG A 41 -1.82 16.58 5.01
CA ARG A 41 -1.67 15.94 6.33
C ARG A 41 -0.48 14.99 6.43
N CYS A 42 0.21 14.67 5.33
CA CYS A 42 1.33 13.73 5.33
C CYS A 42 2.66 14.38 4.89
N THR A 43 3.72 14.06 5.62
CA THR A 43 5.09 14.39 5.19
C THR A 43 5.66 13.22 4.38
N PRO A 44 6.13 13.41 3.13
CA PRO A 44 6.78 12.35 2.37
C PRO A 44 7.95 11.74 3.15
N LEU A 45 8.04 10.42 3.17
CA LEU A 45 9.09 9.71 3.89
C LEU A 45 10.22 9.33 2.95
N THR A 46 11.47 9.56 3.35
CA THR A 46 12.65 9.17 2.58
C THR A 46 12.73 7.65 2.44
N ILE A 47 12.95 7.16 1.22
CA ILE A 47 13.22 5.75 0.95
C ILE A 47 14.68 5.46 1.30
N HIS A 48 14.92 4.88 2.47
CA HIS A 48 16.26 4.55 2.94
C HIS A 48 16.58 3.05 2.78
N PRO A 49 17.81 2.64 2.38
CA PRO A 49 18.15 1.24 2.19
C PRO A 49 17.95 0.34 3.42
N SER A 50 18.05 0.90 4.64
CA SER A 50 17.79 0.14 5.88
C SER A 50 16.34 -0.31 6.02
N MET A 51 15.41 0.29 5.27
CA MET A 51 14.00 -0.10 5.23
C MET A 51 13.74 -1.26 4.27
N LYS A 52 14.79 -1.85 3.66
CA LYS A 52 14.70 -2.94 2.68
C LYS A 52 13.61 -2.74 1.61
N PRO A 53 13.66 -1.61 0.88
CA PRO A 53 12.66 -1.29 -0.12
C PRO A 53 12.58 -2.34 -1.24
N GLU A 54 11.37 -2.81 -1.54
CA GLU A 54 11.05 -3.67 -2.67
C GLU A 54 10.05 -2.98 -3.58
N GLU A 55 10.39 -2.83 -4.86
CA GLU A 55 9.47 -2.24 -5.84
C GLU A 55 8.36 -3.23 -6.18
N LEU A 56 7.12 -2.80 -6.01
CA LEU A 56 5.93 -3.59 -6.35
C LEU A 56 5.39 -3.26 -7.76
N GLY A 57 5.82 -2.13 -8.33
CA GLY A 57 5.29 -1.61 -9.60
C GLY A 57 3.91 -0.97 -9.43
N ASN A 58 3.11 -0.92 -10.48
CA ASN A 58 1.70 -0.54 -10.39
C ASN A 58 0.80 -1.75 -10.09
N LEU A 59 -0.50 -1.50 -9.84
CA LEU A 59 -1.48 -2.55 -9.48
C LEU A 59 -1.52 -3.71 -10.49
N VAL A 60 -1.44 -3.41 -11.79
CA VAL A 60 -1.46 -4.41 -12.86
C VAL A 60 -0.17 -5.23 -12.87
N GLN A 61 0.97 -4.56 -12.78
CA GLN A 61 2.29 -5.21 -12.72
C GLN A 61 2.40 -6.12 -11.51
N PHE A 62 1.98 -5.65 -10.33
CA PHE A 62 1.96 -6.45 -9.11
C PHE A 62 1.06 -7.68 -9.24
N SER A 63 -0.16 -7.47 -9.73
CA SER A 63 -1.11 -8.56 -9.96
C SER A 63 -0.57 -9.61 -10.93
N GLN A 64 0.15 -9.20 -11.98
CA GLN A 64 0.76 -10.13 -12.93
C GLN A 64 1.95 -10.86 -12.31
N ALA A 65 2.86 -10.13 -11.66
CA ALA A 65 4.07 -10.69 -11.06
C ALA A 65 3.76 -11.70 -9.94
N LYS A 66 2.65 -11.53 -9.22
CA LYS A 66 2.20 -12.43 -8.15
C LYS A 66 1.09 -13.39 -8.60
N ALA A 67 0.73 -13.41 -9.89
CA ALA A 67 -0.33 -14.25 -10.44
C ALA A 67 -1.70 -14.07 -9.72
N LEU A 68 -2.03 -12.84 -9.34
CA LEU A 68 -3.22 -12.47 -8.56
C LEU A 68 -4.40 -11.97 -9.42
N GLY A 69 -4.43 -12.27 -10.72
CA GLY A 69 -5.45 -11.72 -11.64
C GLY A 69 -6.89 -11.95 -11.18
N LYS A 70 -7.21 -13.18 -10.74
CA LYS A 70 -8.53 -13.51 -10.19
C LYS A 70 -8.79 -12.86 -8.83
N ALA A 71 -7.77 -12.76 -7.99
CA ALA A 71 -7.86 -12.11 -6.69
C ALA A 71 -8.12 -10.59 -6.82
N LEU A 72 -7.46 -9.92 -7.77
CA LEU A 72 -7.72 -8.52 -8.10
C LEU A 72 -9.15 -8.33 -8.59
N GLN A 73 -9.64 -9.18 -9.50
CA GLN A 73 -11.02 -9.10 -9.98
C GLN A 73 -12.03 -9.29 -8.84
N ALA A 74 -11.80 -10.26 -7.95
CA ALA A 74 -12.65 -10.50 -6.78
C ALA A 74 -12.65 -9.32 -5.81
N LEU A 75 -11.48 -8.71 -5.54
CA LEU A 75 -11.35 -7.53 -4.69
C LEU A 75 -12.10 -6.33 -5.29
N VAL A 76 -11.92 -6.03 -6.57
CA VAL A 76 -12.64 -4.93 -7.25
C VAL A 76 -14.15 -5.17 -7.19
N SER A 77 -14.60 -6.39 -7.48
CA SER A 77 -16.03 -6.73 -7.43
C SER A 77 -16.61 -6.57 -6.03
N HIS A 78 -15.84 -6.96 -5.00
CA HIS A 78 -16.24 -6.79 -3.60
C HIS A 78 -16.37 -5.33 -3.19
N LEU A 79 -15.39 -4.48 -3.53
CA LEU A 79 -15.43 -3.05 -3.24
C LEU A 79 -16.58 -2.35 -3.98
N GLN A 80 -16.87 -2.74 -5.22
CA GLN A 80 -18.03 -2.25 -5.97
C GLN A 80 -19.35 -2.65 -5.32
N ALA A 81 -19.47 -3.90 -4.86
CA ALA A 81 -20.69 -4.41 -4.26
C ALA A 81 -21.08 -3.70 -2.94
N VAL A 82 -20.08 -3.17 -2.22
CA VAL A 82 -20.28 -2.41 -0.98
C VAL A 82 -20.22 -0.89 -1.19
N ASP A 83 -20.17 -0.43 -2.44
CA ASP A 83 -20.05 0.99 -2.84
C ASP A 83 -18.89 1.72 -2.14
N ASP A 84 -17.74 1.05 -2.02
CA ASP A 84 -16.56 1.63 -1.38
C ASP A 84 -15.89 2.68 -2.28
N GLN A 85 -16.06 3.95 -1.92
CA GLN A 85 -15.55 5.09 -2.68
C GLN A 85 -14.02 5.05 -2.86
N ARG A 86 -13.29 4.39 -1.95
CA ARG A 86 -11.82 4.26 -2.01
C ARG A 86 -11.35 3.51 -3.25
N LEU A 87 -12.20 2.68 -3.86
CA LEU A 87 -11.87 2.00 -5.11
C LEU A 87 -11.44 2.97 -6.22
N GLY A 88 -12.09 4.14 -6.30
CA GLY A 88 -11.79 5.17 -7.30
C GLY A 88 -10.88 6.28 -6.79
N SER A 89 -10.90 6.57 -5.49
CA SER A 89 -10.20 7.72 -4.92
C SER A 89 -8.89 7.39 -4.21
N ASP A 90 -8.64 6.13 -3.83
CA ASP A 90 -7.49 5.72 -3.04
C ASP A 90 -6.82 4.46 -3.63
N PRO A 91 -5.97 4.64 -4.67
CA PRO A 91 -5.23 3.53 -5.26
C PRO A 91 -4.26 2.85 -4.28
N LEU A 92 -3.80 3.54 -3.23
CA LEU A 92 -2.92 2.97 -2.22
C LEU A 92 -3.67 1.98 -1.32
N PHE A 93 -4.92 2.28 -0.94
CA PHE A 93 -5.79 1.34 -0.24
C PHE A 93 -6.03 0.06 -1.07
N VAL A 94 -6.38 0.21 -2.36
CA VAL A 94 -6.62 -0.94 -3.25
C VAL A 94 -5.37 -1.81 -3.37
N MET A 95 -4.21 -1.19 -3.55
CA MET A 95 -2.93 -1.91 -3.60
C MET A 95 -2.63 -2.64 -2.30
N ARG A 96 -2.83 -2.00 -1.14
CA ARG A 96 -2.64 -2.62 0.19
C ARG A 96 -3.54 -3.83 0.38
N ALA A 97 -4.82 -3.70 0.04
CA ALA A 97 -5.77 -4.80 0.14
C ALA A 97 -5.32 -5.97 -0.76
N LEU A 98 -4.95 -5.71 -2.01
CA LEU A 98 -4.44 -6.75 -2.90
C LEU A 98 -3.13 -7.39 -2.38
N TRP A 99 -2.23 -6.59 -1.81
CA TRP A 99 -0.99 -7.06 -1.21
C TRP A 99 -1.25 -8.03 -0.05
N PHE A 100 -2.22 -7.73 0.83
CA PHE A 100 -2.64 -8.65 1.89
C PHE A 100 -3.31 -9.91 1.36
N VAL A 101 -4.15 -9.81 0.32
CA VAL A 101 -4.71 -10.99 -0.35
C VAL A 101 -3.58 -11.87 -0.91
N GLY A 102 -2.55 -11.25 -1.50
CA GLY A 102 -1.38 -11.94 -2.04
C GLY A 102 -0.60 -12.76 -1.01
N GLN A 103 -0.64 -12.38 0.28
CA GLN A 103 -0.01 -13.16 1.35
C GLN A 103 -0.77 -14.45 1.69
N LYS A 104 -2.07 -14.51 1.39
CA LYS A 104 -2.92 -15.69 1.60
C LYS A 104 -3.12 -16.52 0.32
N ALA A 105 -2.72 -15.99 -0.83
CA ALA A 105 -2.85 -16.68 -2.10
C ALA A 105 -1.99 -17.94 -2.13
N SER A 106 -2.61 -19.06 -2.48
CA SER A 106 -1.95 -20.37 -2.56
C SER A 106 -1.58 -20.80 -3.98
N SER A 107 -2.17 -20.17 -4.99
CA SER A 107 -1.94 -20.46 -6.41
C SER A 107 -2.44 -19.33 -7.31
N GLU A 108 -2.09 -19.35 -8.59
CA GLU A 108 -2.61 -18.43 -9.62
C GLU A 108 -4.14 -18.53 -9.81
N ALA A 109 -4.71 -19.72 -9.55
CA ALA A 109 -6.14 -19.94 -9.63
C ALA A 109 -6.90 -19.51 -8.37
N TYR A 110 -6.19 -18.99 -7.36
CA TYR A 110 -6.76 -18.60 -6.08
C TYR A 110 -7.80 -17.47 -6.24
N VAL A 111 -8.99 -17.72 -5.71
CA VAL A 111 -10.06 -16.74 -5.59
C VAL A 111 -10.31 -16.54 -4.10
N PRO A 112 -10.06 -15.34 -3.54
CA PRO A 112 -10.33 -15.09 -2.13
C PRO A 112 -11.83 -15.13 -1.86
N ASP A 113 -12.21 -15.72 -0.73
CA ASP A 113 -13.57 -15.66 -0.22
C ASP A 113 -13.88 -14.28 0.40
N ALA A 114 -15.16 -14.04 0.72
CA ALA A 114 -15.59 -12.78 1.29
C ALA A 114 -14.90 -12.45 2.63
N GLY A 115 -14.61 -13.47 3.45
CA GLY A 115 -13.90 -13.28 4.72
C GLY A 115 -12.45 -12.82 4.51
N THR A 116 -11.77 -13.38 3.50
CA THR A 116 -10.41 -12.99 3.13
C THR A 116 -10.37 -11.57 2.57
N LEU A 117 -11.34 -11.20 1.73
CA LEU A 117 -11.45 -9.86 1.17
C LEU A 117 -11.72 -8.82 2.26
N LEU A 118 -12.65 -9.09 3.17
CA LEU A 118 -12.93 -8.22 4.31
C LEU A 118 -11.69 -8.05 5.19
N TRP A 119 -11.05 -9.16 5.59
CA TRP A 119 -9.82 -9.13 6.38
C TRP A 119 -8.73 -8.29 5.69
N ALA A 120 -8.52 -8.46 4.37
CA ALA A 120 -7.52 -7.70 3.64
C ALA A 120 -7.83 -6.19 3.62
N CYS A 121 -9.11 -5.81 3.50
CA CYS A 121 -9.55 -4.43 3.59
C CYS A 121 -9.32 -3.85 5.00
N GLU A 122 -9.59 -4.62 6.05
CA GLU A 122 -9.31 -4.23 7.44
C GLU A 122 -7.81 -4.02 7.68
N GLN A 123 -6.96 -4.92 7.16
CA GLN A 123 -5.51 -4.79 7.27
C GLN A 123 -4.98 -3.58 6.48
N ALA A 124 -5.52 -3.33 5.28
CA ALA A 124 -5.19 -2.13 4.50
C ALA A 124 -5.57 -0.84 5.25
N GLN A 125 -6.74 -0.83 5.89
CA GLN A 125 -7.18 0.29 6.73
C GLN A 125 -6.28 0.47 7.96
N ALA A 126 -5.87 -0.63 8.62
CA ALA A 126 -4.98 -0.58 9.77
C ALA A 126 -3.61 0.02 9.42
N GLN A 127 -3.06 -0.28 8.23
CA GLN A 127 -1.85 0.40 7.75
C GLN A 127 -2.06 1.90 7.56
N ALA A 128 -3.20 2.33 7.00
CA ALA A 128 -3.51 3.74 6.83
C ALA A 128 -3.66 4.47 8.17
N GLN A 129 -4.35 3.88 9.14
CA GLN A 129 -4.51 4.43 10.49
C GLN A 129 -3.19 4.53 11.25
N SER A 130 -2.32 3.52 11.11
CA SER A 130 -0.98 3.54 11.69
C SER A 130 -0.14 4.67 11.12
N ALA A 131 -0.17 4.86 9.78
CA ALA A 131 0.51 5.97 9.13
C ALA A 131 -0.04 7.34 9.59
N GLU A 132 -1.37 7.49 9.65
CA GLU A 132 -2.01 8.71 10.12
C GLU A 132 -1.59 9.06 11.56
N HIS A 133 -1.54 8.07 12.46
CA HIS A 133 -1.08 8.29 13.83
C HIS A 133 0.37 8.78 13.90
N ILE A 134 1.27 8.20 13.08
CA ILE A 134 2.67 8.64 13.01
C ILE A 134 2.77 10.08 12.50
N HIS A 135 2.03 10.44 11.45
CA HIS A 135 2.04 11.81 10.91
C HIS A 135 1.46 12.83 11.91
N GLN A 136 0.39 12.46 12.64
CA GLN A 136 -0.16 13.31 13.70
C GLN A 136 0.85 13.55 14.82
N LEU A 137 1.55 12.51 15.28
CA LEU A 137 2.61 12.64 16.28
C LEU A 137 3.75 13.52 15.76
N ALA A 138 4.21 13.32 14.52
CA ALA A 138 5.25 14.15 13.92
C ALA A 138 4.84 15.63 13.85
N GLY A 139 3.58 15.92 13.50
CA GLY A 139 3.03 17.28 13.47
C GLY A 139 3.07 18.00 14.82
N GLN A 140 2.91 17.28 15.94
CA GLN A 140 3.02 17.85 17.29
C GLN A 140 4.45 18.33 17.62
N TYR A 141 5.48 17.70 17.05
CA TYR A 141 6.87 18.11 17.26
C TYR A 141 7.35 19.17 16.27
N CYS A 142 6.66 19.33 15.14
CA CYS A 142 6.99 20.28 14.08
C CYS A 142 6.17 21.58 14.13
N SER A 143 5.21 21.70 15.04
CA SER A 143 4.45 22.93 15.27
C SER A 143 5.26 23.87 16.18
N VAL A 144 5.80 24.93 15.58
CA VAL A 144 6.46 26.06 16.27
C VAL A 144 5.53 27.26 16.21
#